data_AF-A0A7C5DDB8-F1
#
_entry.id   AF-A0A7C5DDB8-F1
#
_cell.length_a   1.000
_cell.length_b   1.000
_cell.length_c   1.000
_cell.angle_alpha   90.00
_cell.angle_beta   90.00
_cell.angle_gamma   90.00
#
_symmetry.space_group_name_H-M   'P 1'
#
loop_
_entity.id
_entity.type
_entity.pdbx_description
1 polymer ?
#
loop_
_entity_poly.entity_id
_entity_poly.type
_entity_poly.pdbx_seq_one_letter_code
_entity_poly.pdbx_strand_id
1 'polypeptide(L)'
;DAVATYRSGLGKYSILVKTIVVLAPLVGLLGTVMGMIETFDALQTGSMFSQGASISGGISKALFTTELGLVVAVPGLIIGRVLDKQEERLELEFEQIKDILCTEDLDEI
;
A
#
# COMPACT_ATOMS: atom_id res chain seq x y z
N ASP A 1 0.09 -1.10 -32.16
CA ASP A 1 0.29 -1.05 -30.68
C ASP A 1 -0.55 -0.02 -29.92
N ALA A 2 -1.81 0.23 -30.32
CA ALA A 2 -2.73 1.07 -29.56
C ALA A 2 -3.14 0.43 -28.21
N VAL A 3 -3.23 -0.91 -28.18
CA VAL A 3 -3.59 -1.71 -26.99
C VAL A 3 -2.47 -1.68 -25.94
N ALA A 4 -1.20 -1.77 -26.35
CA ALA A 4 -0.05 -1.66 -25.44
C ALA A 4 0.04 -0.26 -24.78
N THR A 5 -0.30 0.78 -25.53
CA THR A 5 -0.33 2.16 -25.02
C THR A 5 -1.46 2.36 -24.00
N TYR A 6 -2.65 1.80 -24.26
CA TYR A 6 -3.79 1.86 -23.33
C TYR A 6 -3.52 1.12 -22.01
N ARG A 7 -2.85 -0.04 -22.08
CA ARG A 7 -2.42 -0.83 -20.92
C ARG A 7 -1.42 -0.08 -20.02
N SER A 8 -0.53 0.71 -20.60
CA SER A 8 0.53 1.42 -19.87
C SER A 8 0.03 2.61 -19.02
N GLY A 9 -1.10 3.20 -19.37
CA GLY A 9 -1.69 4.34 -18.65
C GLY A 9 -2.37 3.92 -17.35
N LEU A 10 -3.14 2.82 -17.38
CA LEU A 10 -3.92 2.33 -16.23
C LEU A 10 -3.04 1.60 -15.19
N GLY A 11 -2.04 0.82 -15.65
CA GLY A 11 -1.14 0.11 -14.75
C GLY A 11 -0.27 1.02 -13.88
N LYS A 12 0.08 2.23 -14.37
CA LYS A 12 0.89 3.20 -13.61
C LYS A 12 0.21 3.67 -12.32
N TYR A 13 -1.09 3.98 -12.38
CA TYR A 13 -1.84 4.41 -11.21
C TYR A 13 -2.09 3.25 -10.24
N SER A 14 -2.35 2.05 -10.77
CA SER A 14 -2.50 0.80 -10.01
C SER A 14 -1.23 0.48 -9.20
N ILE A 15 -0.06 0.57 -9.82
CA ILE A 15 1.25 0.38 -9.16
C ILE A 15 1.48 1.43 -8.08
N LEU A 16 1.26 2.71 -8.39
CA LEU A 16 1.49 3.80 -7.44
C LEU A 16 0.62 3.67 -6.18
N VAL A 17 -0.67 3.32 -6.35
CA VAL A 17 -1.59 3.06 -5.23
C VAL A 17 -1.11 1.88 -4.39
N LYS A 18 -0.75 0.75 -5.02
CA LYS A 18 -0.22 -0.43 -4.32
C LYS A 18 1.05 -0.12 -3.53
N THR A 19 1.97 0.66 -4.11
CA THR A 19 3.18 1.08 -3.41
C THR A 19 2.85 1.91 -2.17
N ILE A 20 1.97 2.90 -2.27
CA ILE A 20 1.57 3.73 -1.12
C ILE A 20 0.94 2.87 -0.01
N VAL A 21 0.08 1.92 -0.38
CA VAL A 21 -0.55 0.98 0.56
C VAL A 21 0.48 0.15 1.31
N VAL A 22 1.51 -0.35 0.62
CA VAL A 22 2.60 -1.13 1.23
C VAL A 22 3.51 -0.27 2.11
N LEU A 23 3.65 1.02 1.78
CA LEU A 23 4.43 1.98 2.59
C LEU A 23 3.67 2.47 3.83
N ALA A 24 2.33 2.44 3.84
CA ALA A 24 1.52 2.95 4.95
C ALA A 24 1.87 2.34 6.34
N PRO A 25 2.11 1.02 6.49
CA PRO A 25 2.59 0.44 7.75
C PRO A 25 3.97 0.94 8.16
N LEU A 26 4.87 1.17 7.19
CA LEU A 26 6.22 1.66 7.46
C LEU A 26 6.18 3.11 7.99
N VAL A 27 5.25 3.92 7.47
CA VAL A 27 5.00 5.27 8.00
C VAL A 27 4.43 5.22 9.42
N GLY A 28 3.52 4.30 9.70
CA GLY A 28 3.00 4.07 11.06
C GLY A 28 4.10 3.64 12.05
N LEU A 29 5.01 2.76 11.61
CA LEU A 29 6.18 2.36 12.38
C LEU A 29 7.09 3.57 12.66
N LEU A 30 7.35 4.43 11.66
CA LEU A 30 8.14 5.64 11.84
C LEU A 30 7.52 6.58 12.90
N GLY A 31 6.19 6.69 12.92
CA GLY A 31 5.46 7.42 13.95
C GLY A 31 5.71 6.88 15.36
N THR A 32 5.85 5.56 15.52
CA THR A 32 6.18 4.96 16.83
C THR A 32 7.55 5.39 17.33
N VAL A 33 8.54 5.41 16.43
CA VAL A 33 9.91 5.80 16.76
C VAL A 33 9.93 7.26 17.18
N MET A 34 9.20 8.13 16.45
CA MET A 34 9.06 9.54 16.79
C MET A 34 8.40 9.75 18.17
N GLY A 35 7.30 9.04 18.45
CA GLY A 35 6.61 9.11 19.74
C GLY A 35 7.46 8.61 20.91
N MET A 36 8.23 7.54 20.71
CA MET A 36 9.17 7.05 21.72
C MET A 36 10.32 8.04 21.97
N ILE A 37 10.81 8.74 20.93
CA ILE A 37 11.82 9.81 21.10
C ILE A 37 11.26 10.97 21.93
N GLU A 38 10.05 11.45 21.64
CA GLU A 38 9.37 12.48 22.46
C GLU A 38 9.23 12.03 23.93
N THR A 39 8.91 10.75 24.13
CA THR A 39 8.75 10.17 25.46
C THR A 39 10.06 10.19 26.25
N PHE A 40 11.17 9.82 25.61
CA PHE A 40 12.50 9.86 26.24
C PHE A 40 12.99 11.28 26.52
N ASP A 41 12.67 12.24 25.66
CA ASP A 41 13.02 13.65 25.89
C ASP A 41 12.24 14.26 27.06
N ALA A 42 10.93 13.95 27.16
CA ALA A 42 10.09 14.32 28.29
C ALA A 42 10.56 13.72 29.62
N LEU A 43 11.17 12.53 29.57
CA LEU A 43 11.79 11.91 30.75
C LEU A 43 13.04 12.63 31.22
N GLN A 44 13.87 13.11 30.28
CA GLN A 44 15.10 13.85 30.63
C GLN A 44 14.79 15.20 31.31
N THR A 45 13.65 15.80 30.99
CA THR A 45 13.28 17.15 31.43
C THR A 45 12.25 17.19 32.58
N GLY A 46 11.55 16.09 32.86
CA GLY A 46 10.45 16.02 33.84
C GLY A 46 10.84 15.59 35.25
N SER A 47 10.10 16.07 36.26
CA SER A 47 10.24 15.66 37.68
C SER A 47 9.59 14.29 37.93
N MET A 48 10.07 13.55 38.95
CA MET A 48 9.74 12.13 39.24
C MET A 48 8.23 11.79 39.24
N PHE A 49 7.36 12.72 39.66
CA PHE A 49 5.89 12.51 39.68
C PHE A 49 5.24 12.65 38.28
N SER A 50 5.81 13.47 37.39
CA SER A 50 5.35 13.65 36.01
C SER A 50 5.84 12.56 35.05
N GLN A 51 6.93 11.86 35.39
CA GLN A 51 7.59 10.86 34.54
C GLN A 51 6.74 9.62 34.24
N GLY A 52 5.92 9.15 35.19
CA GLY A 52 5.09 7.96 34.98
C GLY A 52 3.93 8.18 34.00
N ALA A 53 3.25 9.33 34.12
CA ALA A 53 2.13 9.68 33.25
C ALA A 53 2.60 10.06 31.83
N SER A 54 3.74 10.74 31.70
CA SER A 54 4.32 11.10 30.40
C SER A 54 4.80 9.88 29.61
N ILE A 55 5.43 8.90 30.27
CA ILE A 55 5.79 7.61 29.65
C ILE A 55 4.57 6.91 29.07
N SER A 56 3.54 6.72 29.90
CA SER A 56 2.37 5.94 29.50
C SER A 56 1.63 6.60 28.34
N GLY A 57 1.54 7.94 28.34
CA GLY A 57 0.96 8.71 27.23
C GLY A 57 1.76 8.59 25.94
N GLY A 58 3.09 8.66 26.01
CA GLY A 58 3.96 8.56 24.85
C GLY A 58 3.96 7.18 24.19
N ILE A 59 3.94 6.10 24.99
CA ILE A 59 3.78 4.73 24.49
C ILE A 59 2.39 4.54 23.86
N SER A 60 1.33 5.05 24.50
CA SER A 60 -0.03 4.97 23.96
C SER A 60 -0.14 5.67 22.60
N LYS A 61 0.45 6.87 22.47
CA LYS A 61 0.50 7.61 21.21
C LYS A 61 1.28 6.85 20.12
N ALA A 62 2.40 6.21 20.49
CA ALA A 62 3.19 5.37 19.59
C ALA A 62 2.40 4.14 19.10
N LEU A 63 1.65 3.47 19.98
CA LEU A 63 0.81 2.33 19.58
C LEU A 63 -0.33 2.77 18.65
N PHE A 64 -0.97 3.90 18.96
CA PHE A 64 -2.08 4.42 18.16
C PHE A 64 -1.67 4.73 16.71
N THR A 65 -0.49 5.32 16.49
CA THR A 65 0.00 5.57 15.12
C THR A 65 0.37 4.30 14.36
N THR A 66 0.70 3.19 15.04
CA THR A 66 0.91 1.88 14.39
C THR A 66 -0.41 1.32 13.90
N GLU A 67 -1.41 1.32 14.77
CA GLU A 67 -2.74 0.81 14.48
C GLU A 67 -3.36 1.55 13.29
N LEU A 68 -3.26 2.89 13.27
CA LEU A 68 -3.73 3.69 12.14
C LEU A 68 -3.06 3.32 10.82
N GLY A 69 -1.74 3.08 10.82
CA GLY A 69 -1.01 2.64 9.63
C GLY A 69 -1.51 1.29 9.10
N LEU A 70 -1.84 0.36 10.00
CA LEU A 70 -2.41 -0.94 9.65
C LEU A 70 -3.87 -0.86 9.19
N VAL A 71 -4.68 -0.01 9.83
CA VAL A 71 -6.09 0.24 9.46
C VAL A 71 -6.22 0.74 8.03
N VAL A 72 -5.26 1.54 7.54
CA VAL A 72 -5.23 2.00 6.14
C VAL A 72 -4.63 0.94 5.21
N ALA A 73 -3.58 0.24 5.63
CA ALA A 73 -2.87 -0.72 4.77
C ALA A 73 -3.70 -1.98 4.45
N VAL A 74 -4.44 -2.53 5.43
CA VAL A 74 -5.18 -3.79 5.26
C VAL A 74 -6.28 -3.66 4.19
N PRO A 75 -7.19 -2.67 4.23
CA PRO A 75 -8.16 -2.46 3.15
C PRO A 75 -7.50 -2.13 1.82
N GLY A 76 -6.43 -1.33 1.84
CA GLY A 76 -5.68 -0.97 0.64
C GLY A 76 -5.11 -2.19 -0.10
N LEU A 77 -4.59 -3.18 0.64
CA LEU A 77 -4.04 -4.41 0.06
C LEU A 77 -5.14 -5.28 -0.56
N ILE A 78 -6.33 -5.33 0.05
CA ILE A 78 -7.48 -6.06 -0.48
C ILE A 78 -7.92 -5.42 -1.81
N ILE A 79 -8.06 -4.10 -1.84
CA ILE A 79 -8.42 -3.35 -3.05
C ILE A 79 -7.36 -3.56 -4.14
N GLY A 80 -6.07 -3.45 -3.78
CA GLY A 80 -4.96 -3.70 -4.70
C GLY A 80 -5.04 -5.06 -5.40
N ARG A 81 -5.37 -6.14 -4.65
CA ARG A 81 -5.56 -7.48 -5.22
C ARG A 81 -6.77 -7.61 -6.13
N VAL A 82 -7.85 -6.86 -5.87
CA VAL A 82 -9.01 -6.82 -6.78
C VAL A 82 -8.64 -6.14 -8.10
N LEU A 83 -7.78 -5.11 -8.06
CA LEU A 83 -7.25 -4.47 -9.26
C LEU A 83 -6.33 -5.41 -10.05
N ASP A 84 -5.43 -6.14 -9.38
CA ASP A 84 -4.56 -7.16 -10.02
C ASP A 84 -5.39 -8.21 -10.79
N LYS A 85 -6.43 -8.74 -10.15
CA LYS A 85 -7.32 -9.72 -10.79
C LYS A 85 -8.06 -9.18 -12.02
N GLN A 86 -8.39 -7.89 -12.01
CA GLN A 86 -9.04 -7.26 -13.17
C GLN A 86 -8.05 -7.09 -14.32
N GLU A 87 -6.81 -6.71 -14.05
CA GLU A 87 -5.74 -6.63 -15.06
C GLU A 87 -5.51 -8.01 -15.70
N GLU A 88 -5.36 -9.06 -14.90
CA GLU A 88 -5.15 -10.44 -15.39
C GLU A 88 -6.32 -10.93 -16.26
N ARG A 89 -7.56 -10.66 -15.85
CA ARG A 89 -8.76 -11.03 -16.63
C ARG A 89 -8.78 -10.31 -17.99
N LEU A 90 -8.39 -9.04 -18.02
CA LEU A 90 -8.31 -8.28 -19.26
C LEU A 90 -7.24 -8.86 -20.19
N GLU A 91 -6.09 -9.25 -19.66
CA GLU A 91 -4.99 -9.85 -20.43
C GLU A 91 -5.39 -11.17 -21.10
N LEU A 92 -6.11 -12.03 -20.37
CA LEU A 92 -6.61 -13.30 -20.91
C LEU A 92 -7.61 -13.09 -22.05
N GLU A 93 -8.50 -12.09 -21.93
CA GLU A 93 -9.44 -11.75 -23.01
C GLU A 93 -8.69 -11.26 -24.27
N PHE A 94 -7.63 -10.46 -24.11
CA PHE A 94 -6.80 -10.02 -25.23
C PHE A 94 -6.01 -11.15 -25.88
N GLU A 95 -5.47 -12.09 -25.09
CA GLU A 95 -4.70 -13.21 -25.60
C GLU A 95 -5.59 -14.18 -26.40
N GLN A 96 -6.82 -14.42 -25.96
CA GLN A 96 -7.81 -15.18 -26.72
C GLN A 96 -8.17 -14.52 -28.06
N ILE A 97 -8.42 -13.21 -28.06
CA ILE A 97 -8.73 -12.48 -29.32
C ILE A 97 -7.55 -12.56 -30.28
N LYS A 98 -6.32 -12.46 -29.77
CA LYS A 98 -5.10 -12.57 -30.57
C LYS A 98 -4.96 -13.96 -31.20
N ASP A 99 -5.21 -15.04 -30.44
CA ASP A 99 -5.11 -16.41 -30.95
C ASP A 99 -6.16 -16.71 -32.04
N ILE A 100 -7.38 -16.20 -31.88
CA ILE A 100 -8.44 -16.36 -32.89
C ILE A 100 -8.02 -15.70 -34.21
N LEU A 101 -7.58 -14.44 -34.16
CA LEU A 101 -7.10 -13.72 -35.36
C LEU A 101 -5.90 -14.42 -36.01
N CYS A 102 -4.96 -14.92 -35.20
CA CYS A 102 -3.76 -15.58 -35.70
C CYS A 102 -4.05 -16.98 -36.31
N THR A 103 -5.20 -17.57 -36.00
CA THR A 103 -5.64 -18.84 -36.58
C THR A 103 -6.43 -18.62 -37.87
N GLU A 104 -7.25 -17.57 -37.97
CA GLU A 104 -7.96 -17.21 -39.21
C GLU A 104 -6.99 -16.82 -40.35
N ASP A 105 -5.88 -16.14 -40.04
CA ASP A 105 -4.84 -15.79 -41.03
C ASP A 105 -4.08 -17.02 -41.61
N LEU A 106 -4.20 -18.20 -40.98
CA LEU A 106 -3.55 -19.44 -41.46
C LEU A 106 -4.44 -20.28 -42.38
N ASP A 107 -5.75 -20.07 -42.37
CA ASP A 107 -6.72 -20.81 -43.19
C ASP A 107 -6.95 -20.17 -44.59
N GLU A 108 -6.42 -18.96 -44.83
CA GLU A 108 -6.52 -18.24 -46.12
C GLU A 108 -5.29 -18.41 -47.06
N ILE A 109 -4.32 -19.27 -46.71
CA ILE A 109 -3.12 -19.57 -47.54
C ILE A 109 -3.15 -20.98 -48.14
#